data_AF-S8BU95-F1
#
_entry.id   AF-S8BU95-F1
#
_cell.length_a   1.000
_cell.length_b   1.000
_cell.length_c   1.000
_cell.angle_alpha   90.00
_cell.angle_beta   90.00
_cell.angle_gamma   90.00
#
_symmetry.space_group_name_H-M   'P 1'
#
loop_
_entity.id
_entity.type
_entity.pdbx_description
1 polymer ?
#
loop_
_entity_poly.entity_id
_entity_poly.type
_entity_poly.pdbx_seq_one_letter_code
_entity_poly.pdbx_strand_id
1 'polypeptide(L)'
;KQGYKKETRFTSKSSAKEILEKIEQAAKPLGFDVQKKNYRMRLENSKTGRKGNLKVATEVFQVAPCLHLVEVKKAKGDTLEFHKFYKKLSTSLEDVVWKTEEDMQ
;
A
#
# COMPACT_ATOMS: atom_id res chain seq x y z
N LYS A 1 20.15 11.36 4.82
CA LYS A 1 20.06 10.36 3.72
C LYS A 1 18.87 9.44 4.00
N GLN A 2 17.69 9.72 3.44
CA GLN A 2 16.55 8.80 3.53
C GLN A 2 16.90 7.59 2.65
N GLY A 3 17.37 6.50 3.26
CA GLY A 3 17.62 5.26 2.53
C GLY A 3 16.36 4.86 1.76
N TYR A 4 16.51 4.28 0.57
CA TYR A 4 15.40 3.83 -0.26
C TYR A 4 14.66 2.68 0.45
N LYS A 5 13.75 3.03 1.37
CA LYS A 5 13.00 2.08 2.19
C LYS A 5 12.15 1.23 1.25
N LYS A 6 12.23 -0.09 1.44
CA LYS A 6 11.47 -1.07 0.67
C LYS A 6 10.07 -1.28 1.26
N GLU A 7 9.73 -0.54 2.30
CA GLU A 7 8.48 -0.66 3.03
C GLU A 7 8.02 0.72 3.51
N THR A 8 6.71 0.88 3.56
CA THR A 8 6.01 2.07 4.05
C THR A 8 4.83 1.60 4.89
N ARG A 9 4.44 2.42 5.86
CA ARG A 9 3.35 2.10 6.78
C ARG A 9 2.44 3.30 6.94
N PHE A 10 1.16 3.05 7.16
CA PHE A 10 0.19 4.05 7.57
C PHE A 10 -0.84 3.41 8.50
N THR A 11 -1.53 4.22 9.29
CA THR A 11 -2.62 3.77 10.17
C THR A 11 -3.98 4.11 9.57
N SER A 12 -5.02 3.37 9.95
CA SER A 12 -6.40 3.61 9.52
C SER A 12 -7.37 3.21 10.62
N LYS A 13 -8.49 3.94 10.74
CA LYS A 13 -9.62 3.57 11.62
C LYS A 13 -10.70 2.75 10.91
N SER A 14 -10.61 2.62 9.59
CA SER A 14 -11.51 1.78 8.80
C SER A 14 -11.32 0.31 9.15
N SER A 15 -12.31 -0.52 8.84
CA SER A 15 -12.18 -1.96 9.01
C SER A 15 -11.11 -2.53 8.07
N ALA A 16 -10.46 -3.63 8.45
CA ALA A 16 -9.45 -4.26 7.60
C ALA A 16 -9.99 -4.65 6.20
N LYS A 17 -11.29 -4.98 6.11
CA LYS A 17 -11.95 -5.27 4.83
C LYS A 17 -12.03 -4.03 3.94
N GLU A 18 -12.52 -2.91 4.47
CA GLU A 18 -12.62 -1.64 3.73
C GLU A 18 -11.25 -1.15 3.27
N ILE A 19 -10.23 -1.25 4.13
CA ILE A 19 -8.85 -0.91 3.80
C ILE A 19 -8.39 -1.72 2.58
N LEU A 20 -8.58 -3.04 2.60
CA LEU A 20 -8.17 -3.91 1.48
C LEU A 20 -8.98 -3.63 0.21
N GLU A 21 -10.27 -3.33 0.32
CA GLU A 21 -11.10 -2.96 -0.83
C GLU A 21 -10.64 -1.64 -1.47
N LYS A 22 -10.34 -0.64 -0.65
CA LYS A 22 -9.83 0.66 -1.11
C LYS A 22 -8.46 0.54 -1.77
N ILE A 23 -7.55 -0.26 -1.21
CA ILE A 23 -6.24 -0.53 -1.82
C ILE A 23 -6.40 -1.24 -3.17
N GLU A 24 -7.32 -2.22 -3.28
CA GLU A 24 -7.59 -2.88 -4.57
C GLU A 24 -8.13 -1.89 -5.60
N GLN A 25 -9.13 -1.10 -5.23
CA GLN A 25 -9.76 -0.10 -6.12
C GLN A 25 -8.74 0.93 -6.62
N ALA A 26 -7.80 1.34 -5.76
CA ALA A 26 -6.73 2.25 -6.14
C ALA A 26 -5.63 1.58 -6.98
N ALA A 27 -5.34 0.29 -6.76
CA ALA A 27 -4.27 -0.43 -7.46
C ALA A 27 -4.64 -0.86 -8.89
N LYS A 28 -5.90 -1.26 -9.13
CA LYS A 28 -6.40 -1.68 -10.45
C LYS A 28 -6.14 -0.65 -11.58
N PRO A 29 -6.52 0.63 -11.46
CA PRO A 29 -6.28 1.63 -12.50
C PRO A 29 -4.79 1.94 -12.70
N LEU A 30 -3.93 1.55 -11.75
CA LEU A 30 -2.47 1.66 -11.88
C LEU A 30 -1.85 0.49 -12.66
N GLY A 31 -2.66 -0.47 -13.13
CA GLY A 31 -2.22 -1.63 -13.92
C GLY A 31 -1.71 -2.81 -13.09
N PHE A 32 -2.12 -2.89 -11.82
CA PHE A 32 -1.75 -3.98 -10.93
C PHE A 32 -2.87 -5.02 -10.84
N ASP A 33 -2.46 -6.28 -10.97
CA ASP A 33 -3.28 -7.42 -10.61
C ASP A 33 -3.26 -7.63 -9.10
N VAL A 34 -4.42 -7.98 -8.54
CA VAL A 34 -4.64 -8.05 -7.09
C VAL A 34 -5.00 -9.46 -6.69
N GLN A 35 -4.26 -10.01 -5.73
CA GLN A 35 -4.57 -11.29 -5.09
C GLN A 35 -4.77 -11.06 -3.59
N LYS A 36 -5.97 -11.33 -3.08
CA LYS A 36 -6.30 -11.20 -1.65
C LYS A 36 -6.26 -12.55 -0.96
N LYS A 37 -5.75 -12.58 0.27
CA LYS A 37 -5.80 -13.74 1.16
C LYS A 37 -5.94 -13.25 2.60
N ASN A 38 -7.15 -13.34 3.16
CA ASN A 38 -7.49 -12.83 4.49
C ASN A 38 -7.06 -11.36 4.64
N TYR A 39 -6.24 -11.04 5.66
CA TYR A 39 -5.71 -9.70 5.94
C TYR A 39 -4.44 -9.34 5.13
N ARG A 40 -4.15 -10.10 4.07
CA ARG A 40 -2.98 -9.92 3.21
C ARG A 40 -3.41 -9.72 1.77
N MET A 41 -2.63 -8.94 1.04
CA MET A 41 -2.82 -8.68 -0.38
C MET A 41 -1.48 -8.71 -1.10
N ARG A 42 -1.47 -9.26 -2.31
CA ARG A 42 -0.34 -9.20 -3.24
C ARG A 42 -0.78 -8.42 -4.47
N LEU A 43 0.07 -7.49 -4.87
CA LEU A 43 -0.10 -6.64 -6.03
C LEU A 43 1.04 -6.93 -6.99
N GLU A 44 0.72 -7.20 -8.25
CA GLU A 44 1.71 -7.43 -9.28
C GLU A 44 1.44 -6.52 -10.48
N ASN A 45 2.43 -5.72 -10.86
CA ASN A 45 2.31 -4.89 -12.04
C ASN A 45 2.33 -5.80 -13.28
N SER A 46 1.32 -5.66 -14.14
CA SER A 46 1.25 -6.35 -15.43
C SER A 46 2.40 -5.97 -16.36
N LYS A 47 2.95 -4.75 -16.22
CA LYS A 47 4.07 -4.26 -17.03
C LYS A 47 5.41 -4.63 -16.43
N THR A 48 6.28 -5.19 -17.27
CA THR A 48 7.69 -5.49 -16.92
C THR A 48 8.49 -4.19 -16.83
N GLY A 49 8.97 -3.87 -15.64
CA GLY A 49 9.87 -2.74 -15.40
C GLY A 49 11.34 -3.09 -15.61
N ARG A 50 12.25 -2.16 -15.28
CA ARG A 50 13.71 -2.35 -15.46
C ARG A 50 14.26 -3.57 -14.72
N LYS A 51 13.65 -3.93 -13.59
CA LYS A 51 14.04 -5.08 -12.75
C LYS A 51 12.98 -6.19 -12.73
N GLY A 52 12.26 -6.33 -13.84
CA GLY A 52 11.10 -7.20 -13.97
C GLY A 52 9.83 -6.57 -13.38
N ASN A 53 8.76 -7.36 -13.29
CA ASN A 53 7.48 -6.92 -12.74
C ASN A 53 7.63 -6.51 -11.28
N LEU A 54 7.08 -5.35 -10.94
CA LEU A 54 7.00 -4.89 -9.56
C LEU A 54 5.98 -5.75 -8.80
N LYS A 55 6.43 -6.39 -7.73
CA LYS A 55 5.56 -7.11 -6.80
C LYS A 55 5.56 -6.41 -5.45
N VAL A 56 4.37 -6.13 -4.93
CA VAL A 56 4.15 -5.48 -3.64
C VAL A 56 3.29 -6.40 -2.78
N ALA A 57 3.68 -6.56 -1.52
CA ALA A 57 2.92 -7.26 -0.51
C ALA A 57 2.34 -6.22 0.45
N THR A 58 1.08 -6.39 0.79
CA THR A 58 0.37 -5.54 1.75
C THR A 58 -0.23 -6.40 2.84
N GLU A 59 -0.12 -5.96 4.08
CA GLU A 59 -0.63 -6.66 5.25
C GLU A 59 -1.27 -5.68 6.22
N VAL A 60 -2.43 -6.06 6.76
CA VAL A 60 -3.20 -5.26 7.70
C VAL A 60 -3.12 -5.93 9.07
N PHE A 61 -2.65 -5.17 10.06
CA PHE A 61 -2.52 -5.60 11.45
C PHE A 61 -3.49 -4.81 12.30
N GLN A 62 -4.30 -5.47 13.12
CA GLN A 62 -5.08 -4.79 14.14
C GLN A 62 -4.15 -4.45 15.31
N VAL A 63 -3.97 -3.15 15.59
CA VAL A 63 -3.10 -2.65 16.67
C VAL A 63 -3.91 -2.13 17.86
N ALA A 64 -5.19 -1.80 17.65
CA ALA A 64 -6.19 -1.53 18.69
C ALA A 64 -7.60 -1.89 18.16
N PRO A 65 -8.65 -1.95 19.00
CA PRO A 65 -10.00 -2.33 18.58
C PRO A 65 -10.53 -1.59 17.34
N CYS A 66 -10.20 -0.30 17.21
CA CYS A 66 -10.60 0.56 16.09
C CYS A 66 -9.41 1.14 15.32
N LEU A 67 -8.23 0.51 15.40
CA LEU A 67 -7.02 1.00 14.75
C LEU A 67 -6.26 -0.14 14.08
N HIS A 68 -6.02 0.04 12.79
CA HIS A 68 -5.27 -0.89 11.96
C HIS A 68 -3.99 -0.21 11.46
N LEU A 69 -2.89 -0.96 11.49
CA LEU A 69 -1.64 -0.62 10.83
C LEU A 69 -1.59 -1.35 9.49
N VAL A 70 -1.34 -0.61 8.42
CA VAL A 70 -1.17 -1.16 7.09
C VAL A 70 0.30 -1.07 6.72
N GLU A 71 0.92 -2.22 6.45
CA GLU A 71 2.27 -2.29 5.93
C GLU A 71 2.23 -2.58 4.43
N VAL A 72 2.93 -1.78 3.63
CA VAL A 72 3.09 -1.95 2.19
C VAL A 72 4.57 -2.16 1.89
N LYS A 73 4.92 -3.31 1.31
CA LYS A 73 6.30 -3.75 1.13
C LYS A 73 6.60 -4.19 -0.29
N LYS A 74 7.73 -3.73 -0.82
CA LYS A 74 8.29 -4.19 -2.10
C LYS A 74 8.83 -5.61 -1.95
N ALA A 75 8.17 -6.58 -2.57
CA ALA A 75 8.62 -7.96 -2.64
C ALA A 75 9.64 -8.20 -3.77
N LYS A 76 9.40 -7.66 -4.97
CA LYS A 76 10.28 -7.77 -6.15
C LYS A 76 10.18 -6.51 -7.02
N GLY A 77 11.14 -6.29 -7.92
CA GLY A 77 11.13 -5.19 -8.88
C GLY A 77 11.91 -3.96 -8.43
N ASP A 78 11.78 -2.86 -9.18
CA ASP A 78 12.57 -1.67 -8.99
C ASP A 78 12.08 -0.80 -7.82
N THR A 79 13.04 -0.21 -7.09
CA THR A 79 12.71 0.57 -5.90
C THR A 79 12.12 1.93 -6.26
N LEU A 80 12.53 2.57 -7.35
CA LEU A 80 11.94 3.84 -7.78
C LEU A 80 10.52 3.62 -8.31
N GLU A 81 10.29 2.52 -9.03
CA GLU A 81 8.94 2.10 -9.43
C GLU A 81 8.03 1.88 -8.21
N PHE A 82 8.54 1.25 -7.15
CA PHE A 82 7.81 1.11 -5.89
C PHE A 82 7.43 2.45 -5.25
N HIS A 83 8.37 3.41 -5.17
CA HIS A 83 8.07 4.72 -4.58
C HIS A 83 7.05 5.50 -5.42
N LYS A 84 7.15 5.43 -6.75
CA LYS A 84 6.16 6.03 -7.66
C LYS A 84 4.79 5.41 -7.50
N PHE A 85 4.72 4.08 -7.39
CA PHE A 85 3.49 3.36 -7.11
C PHE A 85 2.89 3.79 -5.77
N TYR A 86 3.69 3.75 -4.69
CA TYR A 86 3.21 4.12 -3.35
C TYR A 86 2.72 5.56 -3.29
N LYS A 87 3.41 6.51 -3.93
CA LYS A 87 2.97 7.90 -4.00
C LYS A 87 1.60 8.05 -4.67
N LYS A 88 1.33 7.31 -5.75
CA LYS A 88 0.01 7.31 -6.40
C LYS A 88 -1.04 6.64 -5.54
N LEU A 89 -0.70 5.50 -4.94
CA LEU A 89 -1.58 4.76 -4.05
C LEU A 89 -1.98 5.62 -2.84
N SER A 90 -1.02 6.29 -2.19
CA SER A 90 -1.29 7.11 -1.00
C SER A 90 -2.25 8.26 -1.30
N THR A 91 -2.13 8.91 -2.46
CA THR A 91 -3.08 9.97 -2.88
C THR A 91 -4.49 9.42 -3.08
N SER A 92 -4.63 8.18 -3.58
CA SER A 92 -5.94 7.53 -3.70
C SER A 92 -6.51 6.98 -2.40
N LEU A 93 -5.73 6.96 -1.31
CA LEU A 93 -6.11 6.44 0.00
C LEU A 93 -6.21 7.54 1.07
N GLU A 94 -6.21 8.81 0.69
CA GLU A 94 -6.26 9.93 1.64
C GLU A 94 -7.48 9.89 2.57
N ASP A 95 -8.58 9.28 2.12
CA ASP A 95 -9.82 9.09 2.85
C ASP A 95 -9.76 7.96 3.90
N VAL A 96 -8.83 7.02 3.76
CA VAL A 96 -8.65 5.90 4.70
C VAL A 96 -7.41 6.03 5.57
N VAL A 97 -6.46 6.89 5.22
CA VAL A 97 -5.27 7.16 6.04
C VAL A 97 -5.69 8.01 7.23
N TRP A 98 -5.46 7.48 8.43
CA TRP A 98 -5.57 8.23 9.66
C TRP A 98 -4.40 9.22 9.77
N LYS A 99 -4.71 10.51 9.71
CA LYS A 99 -3.77 11.63 9.93
C LYS A 99 -3.99 12.19 11.33
N THR A 100 -2.92 12.45 12.07
CA THR A 100 -3.01 13.23 13.31
C THR A 100 -2.97 14.72 12.98
N GLU A 101 -3.39 15.59 13.91
CA GLU A 101 -3.43 17.06 13.68
C GLU A 101 -2.06 17.65 13.29
N GLU A 102 -0.96 16.98 13.66
CA GLU A 102 0.41 17.32 13.29
C GLU A 102 0.74 17.06 11.80
N ASP A 103 0.01 16.17 11.11
CA ASP A 103 0.21 15.86 9.68
C ASP A 103 -0.53 16.85 8.74
N MET A 104 -1.28 17.81 9.30
CA MET A 104 -2.09 18.79 8.57
C MET A 104 -1.49 20.22 8.58
N GLN A 105 -0.30 20.41 9.16
CA GLN A 105 0.48 21.66 9.12
C GLN A 105 1.55 21.63 8.02
#